data_AF-A0A1F2JN03-F1
#
_entry.id   AF-A0A1F2JN03-F1
#
_cell.length_a   1.000
_cell.length_b   1.000
_cell.length_c   1.000
_cell.angle_alpha   90.00
_cell.angle_beta   90.00
_cell.angle_gamma   90.00
#
_symmetry.space_group_name_H-M   'P 1'
#
loop_
_entity.id
_entity.type
_entity.pdbx_description
1 polymer ?
#
loop_
_entity_poly.entity_id
_entity_poly.type
_entity_poly.pdbx_seq_one_letter_code
_entity_poly.pdbx_strand_id
1 'polypeptide(L)'
;MEETIKTLIYIHAFFGGVGLITGLISVAVKKGGVAHKKMGIIFSYAMVISSLISLVIARMPGHENTFLFLIGIFTIYLILAGNRALTLRSKIKQQADWKDKLISATMLLASVGMLCLGLIGLIQQVANSVLYVFFGGFGAFMSIRDFQLFKSFKEKKNGWLVSHLGRMVGALIASVTAFLVAGIQLGSTLVWITPTIIGTLYIIYSNRALNKNKVLRADLH
;
A
#
# COMPACT_ATOMS: atom_id res chain seq x y z
N MET A 1 30.54 -7.78 5.43
CA MET A 1 29.43 -7.03 4.82
C MET A 1 28.35 -7.98 4.29
N GLU A 2 28.71 -9.07 3.60
CA GLU A 2 27.76 -10.06 3.10
C GLU A 2 26.90 -10.74 4.18
N GLU A 3 27.49 -11.09 5.33
CA GLU A 3 26.77 -11.62 6.51
C GLU A 3 25.62 -10.70 6.96
N THR A 4 25.90 -9.39 7.03
CA THR A 4 24.91 -8.37 7.41
C THR A 4 23.78 -8.29 6.40
N ILE A 5 24.11 -8.29 5.09
CA ILE A 5 23.12 -8.26 4.01
C ILE A 5 22.21 -9.48 4.08
N LYS A 6 22.79 -10.69 4.18
CA LYS A 6 22.03 -11.95 4.29
C LYS A 6 21.10 -11.94 5.50
N THR A 7 21.60 -11.46 6.64
CA THR A 7 20.79 -11.32 7.86
C THR A 7 19.59 -10.39 7.64
N LEU A 8 19.81 -9.22 7.03
CA LEU A 8 18.72 -8.29 6.72
C LEU A 8 17.71 -8.89 5.75
N ILE A 9 18.16 -9.61 4.71
CA ILE A 9 17.28 -10.30 3.76
C ILE A 9 16.40 -11.33 4.48
N TYR A 10 16.96 -12.15 5.37
CA TYR A 10 16.18 -13.12 6.14
C TYR A 10 15.15 -12.46 7.05
N ILE A 11 15.54 -11.38 7.75
CA ILE A 11 14.60 -10.64 8.60
C ILE A 11 13.50 -9.99 7.75
N HIS A 12 13.84 -9.38 6.63
CA HIS A 12 12.89 -8.83 5.66
C HIS A 12 11.89 -9.89 5.19
N ALA A 13 12.40 -11.07 4.77
CA ALA A 13 11.60 -12.17 4.28
C ALA A 13 10.68 -12.75 5.38
N PHE A 14 11.18 -12.88 6.61
CA PHE A 14 10.39 -13.33 7.75
C PHE A 14 9.21 -12.40 8.02
N PHE A 15 9.46 -11.10 8.20
CA PHE A 15 8.38 -10.13 8.42
C PHE A 15 7.46 -9.99 7.21
N GLY A 16 7.99 -10.12 5.99
CA GLY A 16 7.21 -10.17 4.76
C GLY A 16 6.24 -11.34 4.74
N GLY A 17 6.73 -12.55 5.07
CA GLY A 17 5.91 -13.76 5.17
C GLY A 17 4.82 -13.66 6.23
N VAL A 18 5.16 -13.21 7.45
CA VAL A 18 4.18 -12.95 8.53
C VAL A 18 3.12 -11.95 8.07
N GLY A 19 3.56 -10.87 7.40
CA GLY A 19 2.67 -9.89 6.81
C GLY A 19 1.72 -10.55 5.81
N LEU A 20 2.21 -11.26 4.80
CA LEU A 20 1.39 -11.85 3.74
C LEU A 20 0.32 -12.79 4.31
N ILE A 21 0.72 -13.68 5.21
CA ILE A 21 -0.18 -14.63 5.85
C ILE A 21 -1.29 -13.88 6.62
N THR A 22 -0.90 -12.93 7.48
CA THR A 22 -1.89 -12.17 8.27
C THR A 22 -2.76 -11.24 7.42
N GLY A 23 -2.24 -10.70 6.32
CA GLY A 23 -3.00 -9.92 5.34
C GLY A 23 -4.09 -10.76 4.67
N LEU A 24 -3.74 -11.97 4.20
CA LEU A 24 -4.70 -12.91 3.61
C LEU A 24 -5.75 -13.37 4.62
N ILE A 25 -5.35 -13.71 5.85
CA ILE A 25 -6.30 -14.05 6.92
C ILE A 25 -7.24 -12.87 7.19
N SER A 26 -6.73 -11.65 7.27
CA SER A 26 -7.54 -10.44 7.49
C SER A 26 -8.60 -10.23 6.41
N VAL A 27 -8.28 -10.56 5.15
CA VAL A 27 -9.24 -10.56 4.03
C VAL A 27 -10.25 -11.70 4.14
N ALA A 28 -9.86 -12.89 4.58
CA ALA A 28 -10.75 -14.05 4.68
C ALA A 28 -11.78 -13.93 5.81
N VAL A 29 -11.39 -13.38 6.97
CA VAL A 29 -12.27 -13.30 8.14
C VAL A 29 -13.33 -12.20 8.04
N LYS A 30 -14.25 -12.15 9.01
CA LYS A 30 -15.32 -11.14 9.12
C LYS A 30 -14.74 -9.74 9.32
N LYS A 31 -15.01 -8.86 8.37
CA LYS A 31 -14.49 -7.49 8.31
C LYS A 31 -15.00 -6.68 9.51
N GLY A 32 -14.11 -5.95 10.17
CA GLY A 32 -14.41 -5.20 11.40
C GLY A 32 -14.54 -6.02 12.69
N GLY A 33 -14.51 -7.36 12.62
CA GLY A 33 -14.47 -8.23 13.80
C GLY A 33 -13.11 -8.23 14.52
N VAL A 34 -13.03 -8.90 15.67
CA VAL A 34 -11.81 -8.98 16.49
C VAL A 34 -10.65 -9.61 15.70
N ALA A 35 -10.91 -10.74 15.02
CA ALA A 35 -9.90 -11.40 14.19
C ALA A 35 -9.37 -10.50 13.07
N HIS A 36 -10.26 -9.81 12.33
CA HIS A 36 -9.86 -8.87 11.27
C HIS A 36 -8.97 -7.75 11.81
N LYS A 37 -9.36 -7.14 12.93
CA LYS A 37 -8.58 -6.06 13.55
C LYS A 37 -7.20 -6.56 14.00
N LYS A 38 -7.14 -7.70 14.70
CA LYS A 38 -5.87 -8.28 15.17
C LYS A 38 -4.94 -8.61 14.00
N MET A 39 -5.45 -9.30 12.98
CA MET A 39 -4.66 -9.67 11.80
C MET A 39 -4.25 -8.45 10.98
N GLY A 40 -5.12 -7.45 10.81
CA GLY A 40 -4.79 -6.20 10.14
C GLY A 40 -3.70 -5.38 10.85
N ILE A 41 -3.67 -5.41 12.19
CA ILE A 41 -2.61 -4.78 12.98
C ILE A 41 -1.29 -5.52 12.77
N ILE A 42 -1.27 -6.85 12.87
CA ILE A 42 -0.06 -7.65 12.65
C ILE A 42 0.46 -7.44 11.22
N PHE A 43 -0.41 -7.51 10.21
CA PHE A 43 -0.09 -7.21 8.82
C PHE A 43 0.58 -5.83 8.69
N SER A 44 0.01 -4.80 9.31
CA SER A 44 0.52 -3.43 9.20
C SER A 44 1.93 -3.31 9.77
N TYR A 45 2.17 -3.81 10.98
CA TYR A 45 3.49 -3.74 11.60
C TYR A 45 4.52 -4.58 10.87
N ALA A 46 4.17 -5.83 10.54
CA ALA A 46 5.07 -6.74 9.85
C ALA A 46 5.50 -6.18 8.48
N MET A 47 4.56 -5.65 7.69
CA MET A 47 4.87 -5.08 6.38
C MET A 47 5.63 -3.76 6.45
N VAL A 48 5.38 -2.90 7.43
CA VAL A 48 6.19 -1.69 7.61
C VAL A 48 7.62 -2.06 7.99
N ILE A 49 7.82 -2.97 8.94
CA ILE A 49 9.17 -3.44 9.35
C ILE A 49 9.89 -4.06 8.15
N SER A 50 9.23 -4.99 7.46
CA SER A 50 9.77 -5.63 6.25
C SER A 50 10.15 -4.59 5.19
N SER A 51 9.26 -3.62 4.91
CA SER A 51 9.52 -2.59 3.91
C SER A 51 10.68 -1.67 4.31
N LEU A 52 10.78 -1.26 5.57
CA LEU A 52 11.90 -0.44 6.07
C LEU A 52 13.24 -1.16 5.90
N ILE A 53 13.30 -2.46 6.17
CA ILE A 53 14.51 -3.25 5.93
C ILE A 53 14.82 -3.33 4.43
N SER A 54 13.80 -3.48 3.57
CA SER A 54 13.99 -3.48 2.12
C SER A 54 14.56 -2.16 1.58
N LEU A 55 14.23 -1.02 2.20
CA LEU A 55 14.82 0.28 1.81
C LEU A 55 16.33 0.30 2.04
N VAL A 56 16.79 -0.31 3.14
CA VAL A 56 18.22 -0.43 3.44
C VAL A 56 18.88 -1.39 2.45
N ILE A 57 18.33 -2.60 2.28
CA ILE A 57 18.87 -3.62 1.36
C ILE A 57 19.03 -3.06 -0.06
N ALA A 58 18.03 -2.35 -0.57
CA ALA A 58 18.02 -1.80 -1.93
C ALA A 58 19.06 -0.70 -2.20
N ARG A 59 19.88 -0.34 -1.20
CA ARG A 59 21.01 0.59 -1.30
C ARG A 59 22.35 -0.04 -0.88
N MET A 60 22.36 -1.32 -0.52
CA MET A 60 23.59 -2.03 -0.16
C MET A 60 24.33 -2.53 -1.41
N PRO A 61 25.67 -2.64 -1.35
CA PRO A 61 26.48 -3.14 -2.47
C PRO A 61 26.02 -4.50 -2.99
N GLY A 62 25.80 -4.60 -4.30
CA GLY A 62 25.37 -5.83 -4.98
C GLY A 62 23.86 -6.10 -4.93
N HIS A 63 23.08 -5.23 -4.29
CA HIS A 63 21.62 -5.32 -4.17
C HIS A 63 20.92 -4.00 -4.51
N GLU A 64 21.62 -3.06 -5.12
CA GLU A 64 21.08 -1.76 -5.44
C GLU A 64 19.92 -1.86 -6.43
N ASN A 65 18.75 -1.38 -6.00
CA ASN A 65 17.58 -1.35 -6.86
C ASN A 65 16.69 -0.16 -6.51
N THR A 66 16.86 0.93 -7.26
CA THR A 66 16.08 2.16 -7.07
C THR A 66 14.58 1.92 -7.21
N PHE A 67 14.15 0.98 -8.06
CA PHE A 67 12.73 0.67 -8.22
C PHE A 67 12.16 0.04 -6.94
N LEU A 68 12.81 -1.02 -6.44
CA LEU A 68 12.38 -1.70 -5.22
C LEU A 68 12.46 -0.79 -3.99
N PHE A 69 13.45 0.11 -3.93
CA PHE A 69 13.51 1.16 -2.92
C PHE A 69 12.25 2.04 -2.94
N LEU A 70 11.86 2.56 -4.10
CA LEU A 70 10.68 3.42 -4.22
C LEU A 70 9.37 2.66 -3.98
N ILE A 71 9.29 1.39 -4.38
CA ILE A 71 8.14 0.51 -4.07
C ILE A 71 8.04 0.22 -2.56
N GLY A 72 9.16 0.12 -1.85
CA GLY A 72 9.16 0.04 -0.39
C GLY A 72 8.52 1.27 0.25
N ILE A 73 8.86 2.48 -0.22
CA ILE A 73 8.23 3.74 0.23
C ILE A 73 6.73 3.73 -0.10
N PHE A 74 6.36 3.32 -1.31
CA PHE A 74 4.98 3.21 -1.76
C PHE A 74 4.16 2.27 -0.85
N THR A 75 4.72 1.12 -0.48
CA THR A 75 4.07 0.14 0.40
C THR A 75 3.88 0.69 1.81
N ILE A 76 4.92 1.34 2.37
CA ILE A 76 4.83 2.04 3.66
C ILE A 76 3.74 3.10 3.61
N TYR A 77 3.70 3.92 2.57
CA TYR A 77 2.67 4.93 2.36
C TYR A 77 1.26 4.32 2.40
N LEU A 78 1.03 3.24 1.65
CA LEU A 78 -0.28 2.57 1.60
C LEU A 78 -0.73 2.11 2.99
N ILE A 79 0.15 1.47 3.76
CA ILE A 79 -0.17 0.96 5.09
C ILE A 79 -0.42 2.10 6.07
N LEU A 80 0.47 3.09 6.10
CA LEU A 80 0.35 4.21 7.02
C LEU A 80 -0.90 5.04 6.71
N ALA A 81 -1.07 5.48 5.47
CA ALA A 81 -2.25 6.23 5.06
C ALA A 81 -3.54 5.39 5.19
N GLY A 82 -3.48 4.08 4.96
CA GLY A 82 -4.60 3.16 5.13
C GLY A 82 -5.07 3.09 6.58
N ASN A 83 -4.15 2.96 7.53
CA ASN A 83 -4.47 2.99 8.95
C ASN A 83 -4.94 4.37 9.40
N ARG A 84 -4.30 5.44 8.90
CA ARG A 84 -4.65 6.82 9.19
C ARG A 84 -6.00 7.23 8.66
N ALA A 85 -6.46 6.64 7.55
CA ALA A 85 -7.80 6.85 7.03
C ALA A 85 -8.87 6.56 8.10
N LEU A 86 -8.72 5.55 8.95
CA LEU A 86 -9.67 5.24 10.03
C LEU A 86 -9.83 6.39 11.04
N THR A 87 -8.84 7.26 11.18
CA THR A 87 -8.86 8.43 12.07
C THR A 87 -9.53 9.66 11.44
N LEU A 88 -9.67 9.70 10.11
CA LEU A 88 -10.30 10.79 9.35
C LEU A 88 -11.83 10.71 9.41
N ARG A 89 -12.36 10.70 10.63
CA ARG A 89 -13.80 10.78 10.90
C ARG A 89 -14.07 12.09 11.61
N SER A 90 -15.14 12.78 11.25
CA SER A 90 -15.54 14.04 11.89
C SER A 90 -15.71 13.93 13.41
N LYS A 91 -16.11 12.75 13.90
CA LYS A 91 -16.22 12.44 15.34
C LYS A 91 -14.88 12.26 16.06
N ILE A 92 -13.78 12.00 15.34
CA ILE A 92 -12.45 11.70 15.92
C ILE A 92 -11.50 12.88 15.69
N LYS A 93 -11.54 13.51 14.51
CA LYS A 93 -10.64 14.58 14.10
C LYS A 93 -11.39 15.75 13.48
N GLN A 94 -10.96 16.95 13.83
CA GLN A 94 -11.43 18.18 13.19
C GLN A 94 -10.62 18.58 11.95
N GLN A 95 -9.36 18.17 11.87
CA GLN A 95 -8.50 18.42 10.72
C GLN A 95 -7.44 17.33 10.59
N ALA A 96 -6.90 17.16 9.38
CA ALA A 96 -5.75 16.29 9.15
C ALA A 96 -4.52 16.85 9.89
N ASP A 97 -3.82 15.99 10.62
CA ASP A 97 -2.65 16.42 11.40
C ASP A 97 -1.37 16.36 10.56
N TRP A 98 -0.25 16.76 11.16
CA TRP A 98 1.04 16.82 10.47
C TRP A 98 1.51 15.44 9.98
N LYS A 99 1.14 14.34 10.65
CA LYS A 99 1.51 12.98 10.21
C LYS A 99 0.78 12.61 8.93
N ASP A 100 -0.51 12.95 8.83
CA ASP A 100 -1.32 12.72 7.62
C ASP A 100 -0.70 13.45 6.40
N LYS A 101 -0.30 14.71 6.62
CA LYS A 101 0.35 15.54 5.60
C LYS A 101 1.75 15.01 5.24
N LEU A 102 2.56 14.63 6.23
CA LEU A 102 3.90 14.10 6.01
C LEU A 102 3.86 12.81 5.18
N ILE A 103 3.03 11.84 5.57
CA ILE A 103 2.87 10.57 4.85
C ILE A 103 2.53 10.82 3.37
N SER A 104 1.58 11.73 3.11
CA SER A 104 1.13 12.04 1.75
C SER A 104 2.18 12.85 0.97
N ALA A 105 2.90 13.77 1.62
CA ALA A 105 3.95 14.56 1.01
C ALA A 105 5.16 13.71 0.63
N THR A 106 5.58 12.79 1.50
CA THR A 106 6.67 11.84 1.20
C THR A 106 6.32 10.98 -0.01
N MET A 107 5.08 10.48 -0.09
CA MET A 107 4.65 9.73 -1.28
C MET A 107 4.61 10.60 -2.52
N LEU A 108 4.11 11.83 -2.44
CA LEU A 108 4.08 12.74 -3.59
C LEU A 108 5.49 13.01 -4.13
N LEU A 109 6.45 13.26 -3.23
CA LEU A 109 7.86 13.43 -3.59
C LEU A 109 8.44 12.17 -4.25
N ALA A 110 8.24 11.00 -3.64
CA ALA A 110 8.68 9.74 -4.22
C ALA A 110 8.03 9.49 -5.60
N SER A 111 6.76 9.86 -5.77
CA SER A 111 6.02 9.72 -7.02
C SER A 111 6.57 10.61 -8.12
N VAL A 112 6.92 11.86 -7.81
CA VAL A 112 7.60 12.76 -8.75
C VAL A 112 8.95 12.16 -9.16
N GLY A 113 9.73 11.65 -8.20
CA GLY A 113 10.98 10.94 -8.49
C GLY A 113 10.77 9.74 -9.43
N MET A 114 9.77 8.90 -9.15
CA MET A 114 9.42 7.77 -10.02
C MET A 114 9.02 8.22 -11.43
N LEU A 115 8.20 9.26 -11.56
CA LEU A 115 7.78 9.78 -12.85
C LEU A 115 8.97 10.33 -13.66
N CYS A 116 9.85 11.13 -13.03
CA CYS A 116 11.05 11.63 -13.70
C CYS A 116 11.95 10.50 -14.19
N LEU A 117 12.27 9.53 -13.31
CA LEU A 117 13.09 8.38 -13.67
C LEU A 117 12.43 7.51 -14.75
N GLY A 118 11.12 7.31 -14.66
CA GLY A 118 10.35 6.54 -15.62
C GLY A 118 10.32 7.19 -17.01
N LEU A 119 10.04 8.50 -17.08
CA LEU A 119 10.00 9.24 -18.35
C LEU A 119 11.38 9.31 -19.02
N ILE A 120 12.44 9.61 -18.25
CA ILE A 120 13.82 9.59 -18.76
C ILE A 120 14.18 8.19 -19.26
N GLY A 121 13.87 7.16 -18.47
CA GLY A 121 14.16 5.78 -18.84
C GLY A 121 13.39 5.30 -20.08
N LEU A 122 12.15 5.76 -20.30
CA LEU A 122 11.41 5.48 -21.53
C LEU A 122 12.08 6.07 -22.78
N ILE A 123 12.60 7.30 -22.68
CA ILE A 123 13.35 7.93 -23.78
C ILE A 123 14.65 7.16 -24.04
N GLN A 124 15.32 6.71 -22.98
CA GLN A 124 16.57 5.95 -23.05
C GLN A 124 16.39 4.45 -23.32
N GLN A 125 15.14 3.98 -23.50
CA GLN A 125 14.81 2.56 -23.70
C GLN A 125 15.33 1.63 -22.58
N VAL A 126 15.34 2.14 -21.33
CA VAL A 126 15.71 1.34 -20.15
C VAL A 126 14.57 0.37 -19.83
N ALA A 127 14.93 -0.90 -19.58
CA ALA A 127 13.97 -1.92 -19.24
C ALA A 127 13.17 -1.54 -17.98
N ASN A 128 11.88 -1.90 -17.97
CA ASN A 128 10.95 -1.69 -16.85
C ASN A 128 10.65 -0.22 -16.50
N SER A 129 11.09 0.77 -17.29
CA SER A 129 10.76 2.19 -17.05
C SER A 129 9.25 2.49 -17.02
N VAL A 130 8.45 1.68 -17.74
CA VAL A 130 6.98 1.75 -17.68
C VAL A 130 6.43 1.53 -16.26
N LEU A 131 7.08 0.69 -15.45
CA LEU A 131 6.64 0.42 -14.08
C LEU A 131 6.82 1.66 -13.19
N TYR A 132 7.91 2.41 -13.38
CA TYR A 132 8.12 3.67 -12.68
C TYR A 132 7.02 4.68 -13.02
N VAL A 133 6.64 4.80 -14.29
CA VAL A 133 5.56 5.70 -14.71
C VAL A 133 4.23 5.26 -14.10
N PHE A 134 3.92 3.96 -14.14
CA PHE A 134 2.68 3.42 -13.58
C PHE A 134 2.57 3.67 -12.06
N PHE A 135 3.55 3.22 -11.28
CA PHE A 135 3.51 3.36 -9.82
C PHE A 135 3.71 4.81 -9.38
N GLY A 136 4.52 5.60 -10.09
CA GLY A 136 4.68 7.04 -9.85
C GLY A 136 3.38 7.80 -10.12
N GLY A 137 2.72 7.56 -11.25
CA GLY A 137 1.43 8.17 -11.57
C GLY A 137 0.34 7.78 -10.57
N PHE A 138 0.28 6.49 -10.21
CA PHE A 138 -0.69 6.01 -9.24
C PHE A 138 -0.43 6.57 -7.83
N GLY A 139 0.83 6.62 -7.38
CA GLY A 139 1.22 7.24 -6.11
C GLY A 139 0.93 8.74 -6.05
N ALA A 140 1.20 9.48 -7.15
CA ALA A 140 0.88 10.89 -7.26
C ALA A 140 -0.63 11.11 -7.18
N PHE A 141 -1.41 10.33 -7.94
CA PHE A 141 -2.86 10.37 -7.88
C PHE A 141 -3.38 10.14 -6.46
N MET A 142 -2.93 9.09 -5.78
CA MET A 142 -3.41 8.78 -4.43
C MET A 142 -3.03 9.86 -3.40
N SER A 143 -1.80 10.38 -3.45
CA SER A 143 -1.33 11.42 -2.52
C SER A 143 -2.01 12.78 -2.76
N ILE A 144 -2.27 13.16 -4.02
CA ILE A 144 -3.07 14.35 -4.34
C ILE A 144 -4.50 14.19 -3.81
N ARG A 145 -5.10 13.00 -3.97
CA ARG A 145 -6.41 12.69 -3.41
C ARG A 145 -6.44 12.75 -1.89
N ASP A 146 -5.34 12.43 -1.20
CA ASP A 146 -5.23 12.62 0.24
C ASP A 146 -5.32 14.10 0.62
N PHE A 147 -4.57 14.97 -0.04
CA PHE A 147 -4.65 16.41 0.23
C PHE A 147 -6.04 16.99 -0.05
N GLN A 148 -6.76 16.48 -1.05
CA GLN A 148 -8.16 16.84 -1.29
C GLN A 148 -9.09 16.29 -0.18
N LEU A 149 -8.88 15.05 0.25
CA LEU A 149 -9.63 14.42 1.33
C LEU A 149 -9.43 15.16 2.66
N PHE A 150 -8.22 15.62 2.97
CA PHE A 150 -7.92 16.36 4.20
C PHE A 150 -8.76 17.64 4.35
N LYS A 151 -9.19 18.23 3.24
CA LYS A 151 -10.06 19.41 3.22
C LYS A 151 -11.56 19.07 3.38
N SER A 152 -11.98 17.86 2.99
CA SER A 152 -13.41 17.52 2.77
C SER A 152 -13.87 16.23 3.49
N PHE A 153 -13.04 15.59 4.31
CA PHE A 153 -13.37 14.28 4.90
C PHE A 153 -14.60 14.30 5.82
N LYS A 154 -15.03 15.48 6.30
CA LYS A 154 -16.25 15.64 7.11
C LYS A 154 -17.53 15.45 6.30
N GLU A 155 -17.49 15.66 4.99
CA GLU A 155 -18.66 15.64 4.11
C GLU A 155 -19.09 14.22 3.73
N LYS A 156 -18.15 13.26 3.73
CA LYS A 156 -18.40 11.89 3.23
C LYS A 156 -18.47 10.88 4.37
N LYS A 157 -19.70 10.49 4.76
CA LYS A 157 -20.00 9.55 5.87
C LYS A 157 -19.12 8.28 5.92
N ASN A 158 -18.79 7.69 4.76
CA ASN A 158 -18.00 6.44 4.65
C ASN A 158 -16.66 6.60 3.90
N GLY A 159 -16.25 7.83 3.55
CA GLY A 159 -15.05 8.06 2.72
C GLY A 159 -13.77 7.50 3.37
N TRP A 160 -13.68 7.58 4.69
CA TRP A 160 -12.58 7.03 5.48
C TRP A 160 -12.47 5.50 5.39
N LEU A 161 -13.59 4.77 5.32
CA LEU A 161 -13.60 3.31 5.27
C LEU A 161 -13.24 2.80 3.89
N VAL A 162 -13.75 3.47 2.85
CA VAL A 162 -13.38 3.20 1.46
C VAL A 162 -11.89 3.44 1.25
N SER A 163 -11.36 4.55 1.80
CA SER A 163 -9.93 4.85 1.76
C SER A 163 -9.10 3.79 2.50
N HIS A 164 -9.49 3.40 3.71
CA HIS A 164 -8.84 2.33 4.47
C HIS A 164 -8.81 1.02 3.66
N LEU A 165 -9.97 0.54 3.19
CA LEU A 165 -10.08 -0.70 2.42
C LEU A 165 -9.19 -0.68 1.18
N GLY A 166 -9.29 0.36 0.35
CA GLY A 166 -8.53 0.47 -0.89
C GLY A 166 -7.01 0.44 -0.65
N ARG A 167 -6.55 1.15 0.40
CA ARG A 167 -5.13 1.24 0.75
C ARG A 167 -4.59 -0.05 1.35
N MET A 168 -5.32 -0.69 2.25
CA MET A 168 -4.89 -1.94 2.89
C MET A 168 -4.86 -3.10 1.88
N VAL A 169 -5.86 -3.18 1.00
CA VAL A 169 -5.84 -4.17 -0.09
C VAL A 169 -4.75 -3.84 -1.11
N GLY A 170 -4.57 -2.56 -1.45
CA GLY A 170 -3.47 -2.12 -2.31
C GLY A 170 -2.09 -2.51 -1.75
N ALA A 171 -1.90 -2.39 -0.43
CA ALA A 171 -0.66 -2.81 0.21
C ALA A 171 -0.48 -4.33 0.08
N LEU A 172 -1.54 -5.12 0.29
CA LEU A 172 -1.48 -6.56 0.12
C LEU A 172 -1.15 -6.95 -1.33
N ILE A 173 -1.75 -6.29 -2.33
CA ILE A 173 -1.43 -6.47 -3.75
C ILE A 173 0.07 -6.20 -3.98
N ALA A 174 0.57 -5.03 -3.54
CA ALA A 174 1.96 -4.64 -3.72
C ALA A 174 2.93 -5.66 -3.08
N SER A 175 2.63 -6.11 -1.86
CA SER A 175 3.44 -7.11 -1.17
C SER A 175 3.41 -8.49 -1.83
N VAL A 176 2.24 -8.95 -2.31
CA VAL A 176 2.14 -10.22 -3.05
C VAL A 176 2.93 -10.13 -4.35
N THR A 177 2.76 -9.05 -5.11
CA THR A 177 3.53 -8.84 -6.36
C THR A 177 5.03 -8.79 -6.09
N ALA A 178 5.47 -8.05 -5.06
CA ALA A 178 6.88 -7.98 -4.68
C ALA A 178 7.44 -9.36 -4.29
N PHE A 179 6.68 -10.15 -3.53
CA PHE A 179 7.09 -11.51 -3.16
C PHE A 179 7.19 -12.44 -4.37
N LEU A 180 6.22 -12.41 -5.29
CA LEU A 180 6.25 -13.26 -6.48
C LEU A 180 7.38 -12.87 -7.44
N VAL A 181 7.60 -11.57 -7.65
CA VAL A 181 8.61 -11.05 -8.59
C VAL A 181 10.01 -11.09 -8.01
N ALA A 182 10.22 -10.65 -6.77
CA ALA A 182 11.55 -10.51 -6.18
C ALA A 182 11.91 -11.68 -5.25
N GLY A 183 10.94 -12.23 -4.52
CA GLY A 183 11.14 -13.35 -3.60
C GLY A 183 11.24 -14.70 -4.33
N ILE A 184 10.24 -15.01 -5.16
CA ILE A 184 10.19 -16.26 -5.94
C ILE A 184 10.85 -16.11 -7.32
N GLN A 185 11.08 -14.89 -7.80
CA GLN A 185 11.71 -14.61 -9.10
C GLN A 185 10.89 -15.10 -10.30
N LEU A 186 9.55 -15.03 -10.21
CA LEU A 186 8.69 -15.36 -11.34
C LEU A 186 8.75 -14.25 -12.40
N GLY A 187 9.32 -14.58 -13.57
CA GLY A 187 9.56 -13.63 -14.67
C GLY A 187 8.37 -13.38 -15.61
N SER A 188 7.16 -13.84 -15.29
CA SER A 188 6.00 -13.66 -16.19
C SER A 188 5.32 -12.31 -15.98
N THR A 189 4.94 -11.63 -17.07
CA THR A 189 4.14 -10.39 -17.04
C THR A 189 2.80 -10.58 -16.32
N LEU A 190 2.25 -11.79 -16.32
CA LEU A 190 1.02 -12.13 -15.60
C LEU A 190 1.15 -11.92 -14.09
N VAL A 191 2.34 -12.05 -13.52
CA VAL A 191 2.59 -11.90 -12.08
C VAL A 191 2.35 -10.45 -11.62
N TRP A 192 2.61 -9.48 -12.50
CA TRP A 192 2.40 -8.06 -12.20
C TRP A 192 0.92 -7.67 -12.21
N ILE A 193 0.12 -8.36 -13.03
CA ILE A 193 -1.27 -8.00 -13.32
C ILE A 193 -2.24 -8.79 -12.44
N THR A 194 -1.97 -10.07 -12.20
CA THR A 194 -2.92 -10.99 -11.54
C THR A 194 -3.32 -10.53 -10.13
N PRO A 195 -2.39 -10.18 -9.22
CA PRO A 195 -2.76 -9.69 -7.90
C PRO A 195 -3.59 -8.41 -7.96
N THR A 196 -3.27 -7.53 -8.92
CA THR A 196 -3.98 -6.27 -9.14
C THR A 196 -5.42 -6.49 -9.60
N ILE A 197 -5.66 -7.41 -10.54
CA ILE A 197 -7.01 -7.75 -11.00
C ILE A 197 -7.84 -8.30 -9.83
N ILE A 198 -7.33 -9.33 -9.15
CA ILE A 198 -8.05 -9.99 -8.05
C ILE A 198 -8.37 -8.98 -6.93
N GLY A 199 -7.37 -8.21 -6.51
CA GLY A 199 -7.54 -7.23 -5.45
C GLY A 199 -8.48 -6.08 -5.84
N THR A 200 -8.46 -5.63 -7.10
CA THR A 200 -9.36 -4.58 -7.59
C THR A 200 -10.81 -5.07 -7.62
N LEU A 201 -11.06 -6.29 -8.11
CA LEU A 201 -12.39 -6.90 -8.08
C LEU A 201 -12.90 -7.01 -6.63
N TYR A 202 -12.04 -7.41 -5.71
CA TYR A 202 -12.37 -7.47 -4.29
C TYR A 202 -12.71 -6.09 -3.69
N ILE A 203 -11.96 -5.04 -4.04
CA ILE A 203 -12.24 -3.65 -3.61
C ILE A 203 -13.60 -3.21 -4.14
N ILE A 204 -13.90 -3.43 -5.42
CA ILE A 204 -15.18 -3.06 -6.04
C ILE A 204 -16.34 -3.77 -5.35
N TYR A 205 -16.24 -5.09 -5.16
CA TYR A 205 -17.25 -5.88 -4.46
C TYR A 205 -17.49 -5.35 -3.03
N SER A 206 -16.41 -5.16 -2.27
CA SER A 206 -16.46 -4.73 -0.88
C SER A 206 -17.03 -3.32 -0.73
N ASN A 207 -16.65 -2.39 -1.62
CA ASN A 207 -17.22 -1.04 -1.64
C ASN A 207 -18.72 -1.04 -1.96
N ARG A 208 -19.16 -1.88 -2.91
CA ARG A 208 -20.60 -2.05 -3.22
C ARG A 208 -21.37 -2.59 -2.02
N ALA A 209 -20.83 -3.58 -1.31
CA ALA A 209 -21.44 -4.12 -0.10
C ALA A 209 -21.56 -3.08 1.03
N LEU A 210 -20.53 -2.24 1.21
CA LEU A 210 -20.56 -1.14 2.18
C LEU A 210 -21.62 -0.08 1.87
N ASN A 211 -21.90 0.15 0.58
CA ASN A 211 -22.94 1.07 0.14
C ASN A 211 -24.35 0.45 0.20
N LYS A 212 -24.51 -0.85 -0.09
CA LYS A 212 -25.80 -1.56 0.01
C LYS A 212 -26.29 -1.71 1.46
N ASN A 213 -25.40 -1.97 2.41
CA ASN A 213 -25.75 -2.04 3.85
C ASN A 213 -26.21 -0.69 4.45
N LYS A 214 -26.16 0.42 3.70
CA LYS A 214 -26.86 1.66 4.07
C LYS A 214 -28.37 1.56 3.89
N VAL A 215 -28.87 0.83 2.89
CA VAL A 215 -30.31 0.73 2.62
C VAL A 215 -30.98 0.00 3.80
N LEU A 216 -30.44 -1.14 4.22
CA LEU A 216 -30.98 -1.94 5.34
C LEU A 216 -30.86 -1.31 6.74
N ARG A 217 -30.16 -0.18 6.91
CA ARG A 217 -30.04 0.53 8.20
C ARG A 217 -30.71 1.91 8.19
N ALA A 218 -31.20 2.38 7.05
CA ALA A 218 -31.98 3.61 6.95
C ALA A 218 -33.45 3.37 7.34
N ASP A 219 -33.91 2.12 7.30
CA ASP A 219 -35.31 1.74 7.55
C ASP A 219 -35.61 1.34 9.01
N LEU A 220 -34.71 1.68 9.95
CA LEU A 220 -34.81 1.30 11.37
C LEU A 220 -34.61 2.47 12.35
N HIS A 221 -34.86 3.71 11.91
CA HIS A 221 -34.94 4.88 12.78
C HIS A 221 -36.14 5.73 12.44
#